data_AF-A0A974UJJ4-F1
#
_entry.id   AF-A0A974UJJ4-F1
#
_cell.length_a   1.000
_cell.length_b   1.000
_cell.length_c   1.000
_cell.angle_alpha   90.00
_cell.angle_beta   90.00
_cell.angle_gamma   90.00
#
_symmetry.space_group_name_H-M   'P 1'
#
loop_
_entity.id
_entity.type
_entity.pdbx_description
1 polymer ?
#
loop_
_entity_poly.entity_id
_entity_poly.type
_entity_poly.pdbx_seq_one_letter_code
_entity_poly.pdbx_strand_id
1 'polypeptide(L)'
;MKETNKWINALAYLIFFVPLLVDGTNEEYKFHANQGLNLLILSIAVTIVGTFIPVIGWLLILPIGGLFCFVLFIMGVINAINVKMKELPVIGKHRLIK
;
A
#
# COMPACT_ATOMS: atom_id res chain seq x y z
N MET A 1 -11.91 23.08 -1.49
CA MET A 1 -10.97 21.93 -1.55
C MET A 1 -10.31 21.97 -2.92
N LYS A 2 -8.97 21.90 -3.01
CA LYS A 2 -8.31 21.67 -4.29
C LYS A 2 -8.74 20.29 -4.79
N GLU A 3 -8.99 20.17 -6.08
CA GLU A 3 -9.29 18.88 -6.70
C GLU A 3 -8.13 17.90 -6.43
N THR A 4 -8.43 16.69 -5.97
CA THR A 4 -7.40 15.69 -5.65
C THR A 4 -6.76 15.17 -6.93
N ASN A 5 -5.43 15.17 -7.01
CA ASN A 5 -4.74 14.64 -8.19
C ASN A 5 -4.57 13.12 -8.05
N LYS A 6 -5.29 12.37 -8.88
CA LYS A 6 -5.25 10.89 -8.92
C LYS A 6 -3.85 10.30 -9.09
N TRP A 7 -2.93 11.00 -9.75
CA TRP A 7 -1.55 10.53 -9.91
C TRP A 7 -0.76 10.65 -8.61
N ILE A 8 -1.06 11.67 -7.80
CA ILE A 8 -0.48 11.81 -6.46
C ILE A 8 -0.98 10.68 -5.55
N ASN A 9 -2.27 10.34 -5.60
CA ASN A 9 -2.81 9.16 -4.91
C ASN A 9 -2.13 7.86 -5.36
N ALA A 10 -1.91 7.68 -6.66
CA ALA A 10 -1.25 6.47 -7.18
C ALA A 10 0.21 6.36 -6.72
N LEU A 11 0.92 7.49 -6.62
CA LEU A 11 2.29 7.53 -6.10
C LEU A 11 2.39 7.06 -4.65
N ALA A 12 1.31 7.12 -3.86
CA ALA A 12 1.30 6.59 -2.49
C ALA A 12 1.66 5.09 -2.41
N TYR A 13 1.40 4.33 -3.48
CA TYR A 13 1.71 2.90 -3.50
C TYR A 13 3.18 2.61 -3.84
N LEU A 14 3.90 3.57 -4.42
CA LEU A 14 5.36 3.51 -4.56
C LEU A 14 6.07 4.14 -3.36
N ILE A 15 5.63 5.33 -2.96
CA ILE A 15 6.21 6.12 -1.87
C ILE A 15 5.07 6.74 -1.06
N PHE A 16 4.69 6.09 0.04
CA PHE A 16 3.46 6.38 0.79
C PHE A 16 3.33 7.81 1.32
N PHE A 17 4.44 8.51 1.57
CA PHE A 17 4.41 9.86 2.15
C PHE A 17 4.33 10.98 1.10
N VAL A 18 4.46 10.68 -0.21
CA VAL A 18 4.37 11.69 -1.28
C VAL A 18 3.06 12.49 -1.25
N PRO A 19 1.86 11.88 -1.11
CA PRO A 19 0.62 12.63 -1.00
C PRO A 19 0.57 13.57 0.22
N LEU A 20 1.22 13.20 1.32
CA LEU A 20 1.23 14.00 2.56
C LEU A 20 2.09 15.26 2.43
N LEU A 21 3.15 15.21 1.61
CA LEU A 21 3.96 16.39 1.28
C LEU A 21 3.20 17.40 0.43
N VAL A 22 2.22 16.92 -0.35
CA VAL A 22 1.39 17.77 -1.21
C VAL A 22 0.31 18.46 -0.39
N ASP A 23 -0.46 17.67 0.38
CA ASP A 23 -1.45 18.20 1.32
C ASP A 23 -1.76 17.15 2.39
N GLY A 24 -1.08 17.27 3.53
CA GLY A 24 -1.28 16.40 4.70
C GLY A 24 -2.61 16.59 5.44
N THR A 25 -3.46 17.54 5.01
CA THR A 25 -4.82 17.73 5.57
C THR A 25 -5.91 17.10 4.71
N ASN A 26 -5.58 16.69 3.48
CA ASN A 26 -6.52 16.06 2.56
C ASN A 26 -6.77 14.59 2.93
N GLU A 27 -8.03 14.27 3.25
CA GLU A 27 -8.44 12.92 3.69
C GLU A 27 -8.22 11.83 2.63
N GLU A 28 -8.30 12.15 1.34
CA GLU A 28 -8.06 11.20 0.25
C GLU A 28 -6.55 10.91 0.09
N TYR A 29 -5.70 11.93 0.19
CA TYR A 29 -4.24 11.75 0.24
C TYR A 29 -3.83 10.96 1.49
N LYS A 30 -4.39 11.26 2.66
CA LYS A 30 -4.17 10.47 3.88
C LYS A 30 -4.65 9.03 3.73
N PHE A 31 -5.78 8.81 3.06
CA PHE A 31 -6.29 7.47 2.82
C PHE A 31 -5.32 6.64 1.99
N HIS A 32 -4.89 7.12 0.81
CA HIS A 32 -3.98 6.38 -0.05
C HIS A 32 -2.56 6.26 0.56
N ALA A 33 -2.11 7.26 1.31
CA ALA A 33 -0.87 7.18 2.10
C ALA A 33 -0.93 6.06 3.16
N ASN A 34 -2.06 5.93 3.88
CA ASN A 34 -2.26 4.83 4.82
C ASN A 34 -2.27 3.46 4.13
N GLN A 35 -2.96 3.32 2.99
CA GLN A 35 -2.97 2.06 2.24
C GLN A 35 -1.58 1.67 1.74
N GLY A 36 -0.83 2.63 1.19
CA GLY A 36 0.56 2.43 0.75
C GLY A 36 1.49 2.04 1.91
N LEU A 37 1.35 2.68 3.07
CA LEU A 37 2.13 2.36 4.27
C LEU A 37 1.82 0.94 4.79
N ASN A 38 0.54 0.57 4.87
CA ASN A 38 0.15 -0.78 5.29
C ASN A 38 0.72 -1.85 4.34
N LEU A 39 0.70 -1.58 3.03
CA LEU A 39 1.26 -2.48 2.02
C LEU A 39 2.78 -2.60 2.15
N LEU A 40 3.49 -1.49 2.42
CA LEU A 40 4.92 -1.50 2.69
C LEU A 40 5.24 -2.37 3.92
N ILE A 41 4.52 -2.18 5.01
CA ILE A 41 4.70 -2.96 6.25
C ILE A 41 4.46 -4.45 5.99
N LEU A 42 3.37 -4.80 5.28
CA LEU A 42 3.11 -6.19 4.89
C LEU A 42 4.24 -6.76 4.05
N SER A 43 4.73 -6.01 3.06
CA SER A 43 5.80 -6.46 2.16
C SER A 43 7.12 -6.71 2.92
N ILE A 44 7.45 -5.84 3.87
CA ILE A 44 8.59 -6.03 4.78
C ILE A 44 8.38 -7.29 5.64
N ALA A 45 7.20 -7.48 6.23
CA ALA A 45 6.89 -8.65 7.04
C ALA A 45 7.03 -9.97 6.25
N VAL A 46 6.47 -10.03 5.03
CA VAL A 46 6.61 -11.17 4.12
C VAL A 46 8.08 -11.46 3.80
N THR A 47 8.86 -10.41 3.52
CA THR A 47 10.28 -10.54 3.17
C THR A 47 11.09 -11.07 4.35
N ILE A 48 10.90 -10.51 5.54
CA ILE A 48 11.59 -10.95 6.77
C ILE A 48 11.24 -12.41 7.07
N VAL A 49 9.95 -12.73 7.17
CA VAL A 49 9.50 -14.10 7.51
C VAL A 49 9.97 -15.11 6.45
N GLY A 50 9.85 -14.78 5.17
CA GLY A 50 10.29 -15.66 4.08
C GLY A 50 11.81 -15.85 4.01
N THR A 51 12.61 -14.86 4.43
CA THR A 51 14.08 -14.97 4.42
C THR A 51 14.59 -15.88 5.54
N PHE A 52 14.02 -15.78 6.74
CA PHE A 52 14.51 -16.50 7.92
C PHE A 52 14.03 -17.97 8.01
N ILE A 53 13.07 -18.39 7.19
CA ILE A 53 12.58 -19.77 7.16
C ILE A 53 13.17 -20.47 5.92
N PRO A 54 14.17 -21.37 6.07
CA PRO A 54 14.77 -22.07 4.94
C PRO A 54 13.76 -22.95 4.21
N VAL A 55 13.98 -23.16 2.92
CA VAL A 55 13.16 -24.01 2.02
C VAL A 55 11.71 -23.53 1.87
N ILE A 56 10.89 -23.57 2.92
CA ILE A 56 9.49 -23.11 2.92
C ILE A 56 9.40 -21.60 2.70
N GLY A 57 10.22 -20.82 3.42
CA GLY A 57 10.22 -19.38 3.26
C GLY A 57 10.61 -18.96 1.84
N TRP A 58 11.64 -19.60 1.30
CA TRP A 58 12.16 -19.29 -0.04
C TRP A 58 11.24 -19.74 -1.17
N LEU A 59 10.69 -20.96 -1.09
CA LEU A 59 9.93 -21.57 -2.18
C LEU A 59 8.42 -21.31 -2.10
N LEU A 60 7.89 -20.92 -0.94
CA LEU A 60 6.46 -20.67 -0.75
C LEU A 60 6.18 -19.25 -0.26
N ILE A 61 6.77 -18.82 0.86
CA ILE A 61 6.39 -17.53 1.49
C ILE A 61 6.80 -16.35 0.61
N LEU A 62 8.05 -16.30 0.14
CA LEU A 62 8.53 -15.23 -0.73
C LEU A 62 7.76 -15.14 -2.06
N PRO A 63 7.60 -16.21 -2.86
CA PRO A 63 6.90 -16.11 -4.13
C PRO A 63 5.41 -15.85 -3.98
N ILE A 64 4.71 -16.56 -3.08
CA ILE A 64 3.26 -16.41 -2.91
C ILE A 64 2.95 -15.08 -2.21
N GLY A 65 3.67 -14.76 -1.14
CA GLY A 65 3.50 -13.50 -0.42
C GLY A 65 3.88 -12.29 -1.27
N GLY A 66 4.96 -12.39 -2.05
CA GLY A 66 5.35 -11.36 -3.02
C GLY A 66 4.28 -11.14 -4.09
N LEU A 67 3.75 -12.21 -4.67
CA LEU A 67 2.64 -12.13 -5.63
C LEU A 67 1.38 -11.51 -5.00
N PHE A 68 1.05 -11.89 -3.77
CA PHE A 68 -0.08 -11.33 -3.04
C PHE A 68 0.09 -9.81 -2.81
N CYS A 69 1.25 -9.38 -2.31
CA CYS A 69 1.58 -7.96 -2.16
C CYS A 69 1.52 -7.21 -3.50
N PHE A 70 2.00 -7.83 -4.59
CA PHE A 70 1.93 -7.23 -5.92
C PHE A 70 0.50 -7.07 -6.42
N VAL A 71 -0.38 -8.06 -6.18
CA VAL A 71 -1.81 -7.93 -6.50
C VAL A 71 -2.44 -6.78 -5.70
N LEU A 72 -2.15 -6.68 -4.40
CA LEU A 72 -2.63 -5.56 -3.57
C LEU A 72 -2.10 -4.21 -4.05
N PHE A 73 -0.84 -4.12 -4.47
CA PHE A 73 -0.26 -2.92 -5.09
C PHE A 73 -1.09 -2.47 -6.30
N ILE A 74 -1.35 -3.38 -7.24
CA ILE A 74 -2.11 -3.08 -8.46
C ILE A 74 -3.55 -2.67 -8.13
N MET A 75 -4.23 -3.37 -7.21
CA MET A 75 -5.56 -3.00 -6.73
C MET A 75 -5.57 -1.58 -6.14
N GLY A 76 -4.55 -1.24 -5.36
CA GLY A 76 -4.39 0.07 -4.75
C GLY A 76 -4.23 1.18 -5.78
N VAL A 77 -3.34 0.98 -6.75
CA VAL A 77 -3.12 1.91 -7.87
C VAL A 77 -4.39 2.10 -8.69
N ILE A 78 -5.12 1.02 -9.00
CA ILE A 78 -6.41 1.08 -9.71
C ILE A 78 -7.43 1.90 -8.91
N ASN A 79 -7.53 1.69 -7.60
CA ASN A 79 -8.44 2.45 -6.75
C ASN A 79 -8.08 3.94 -6.73
N ALA A 80 -6.79 4.29 -6.62
CA ALA A 80 -6.29 5.66 -6.65
C ALA A 80 -6.56 6.38 -7.98
N ILE A 81 -6.28 5.74 -9.12
CA ILE A 81 -6.52 6.32 -10.45
C ILE A 81 -8.01 6.55 -10.69
N ASN A 82 -8.87 5.71 -10.12
CA ASN A 82 -10.33 5.85 -10.18
C ASN A 82 -10.92 6.75 -9.08
N VAL A 83 -10.10 7.42 -8.26
CA VAL A 83 -10.55 8.33 -7.20
C VAL A 83 -11.48 7.60 -6.20
N LYS A 84 -11.15 6.35 -5.88
CA LYS A 84 -11.92 5.48 -4.98
C LYS A 84 -11.14 5.23 -3.69
N MET A 85 -11.69 5.66 -2.57
CA MET A 85 -11.21 5.32 -1.23
C MET A 85 -11.65 3.90 -0.82
N LYS A 86 -11.28 2.89 -1.62
CA LYS A 86 -11.59 1.49 -1.36
C LYS A 86 -10.41 0.81 -0.67
N GLU A 87 -10.67 0.25 0.50
CA GLU A 87 -9.66 -0.44 1.30
C GLU A 87 -9.09 -1.66 0.59
N LEU A 88 -7.78 -1.87 0.73
CA LEU A 88 -7.16 -3.11 0.31
C LEU A 88 -7.63 -4.29 1.18
N PRO A 89 -7.85 -5.47 0.60
CA PRO A 89 -8.13 -6.68 1.37
C PRO A 89 -7.10 -6.91 2.48
N VAL A 90 -7.55 -7.46 3.61
CA VAL A 90 -6.75 -7.87 4.78
C VAL A 90 -6.12 -6.71 5.56
N ILE A 91 -5.44 -5.77 4.90
CA ILE A 91 -4.62 -4.72 5.54
C ILE A 91 -5.28 -3.34 5.52
N GLY A 92 -6.34 -3.15 4.73
CA GLY A 92 -6.84 -1.82 4.41
C GLY A 92 -7.61 -1.11 5.54
N LYS A 93 -7.97 -1.80 6.62
CA LYS A 93 -8.71 -1.22 7.77
C LYS A 93 -7.82 -0.40 8.71
N HIS A 94 -6.50 -0.61 8.67
CA HIS A 94 -5.59 0.05 9.58
C HIS A 94 -5.34 1.50 9.14
N ARG A 95 -5.38 2.44 10.09
CA ARG A 95 -5.06 3.86 9.89
C ARG A 95 -3.94 4.23 10.86
N LEU A 96 -2.73 4.36 10.32
CA LEU A 96 -1.50 4.68 11.06
C LEU A 96 -1.17 6.17 11.00
N ILE A 97 -1.54 6.85 9.91
CA ILE A 97 -1.45 8.30 9.74
C ILE A 97 -2.81 8.90 10.09
N LYS A 98 -2.83 9.83 11.05
CA LYS A 98 -4.01 10.55 11.54
C LYS A 98 -4.18 11.90 10.84
#